data_AF-A0A961RMR7-F1
#
_entry.id   AF-A0A961RMR7-F1
#
_cell.length_a   1.000
_cell.length_b   1.000
_cell.length_c   1.000
_cell.angle_alpha   90.00
_cell.angle_beta   90.00
_cell.angle_gamma   90.00
#
_symmetry.space_group_name_H-M   'P 1'
#
loop_
_entity.id
_entity.type
_entity.pdbx_description
1 polymer ?
#
loop_
_entity_poly.entity_id
_entity_poly.type
_entity_poly.pdbx_seq_one_letter_code
_entity_poly.pdbx_strand_id
1 'polypeptide(L)'
;FERGKLLLNGVEILVIDEADRMLDMGFIPDIERICKLIPFTRQTLFFSATMPPEITRLTEQFLHAPVRVEVAKASSTAETVTQRLVKCGPKDWDRRAKLRDIIRAEEETGELKNAIIFCNRKRDVSELFRSLVKHDFDAGALHGDMDQRARMAMLQGFRDNKLKLLVASDVAARGLDIPDVSHVFNFNLPIHSEDYVHRIGRTGRAGRSGKAFSLVAKADRKYLDAIEKMIGRELEWLDGDLSTLSEEDSAPDTSRSRRGGRKTERGGDRPKRERGERRGRQPAEASEEAGTVATTEAPVRQESRRAPAPEQQRGKPADERPRRRRNEERDNDPAPVGFGDDVPAFMKIAVR
;
A
#
# COMPACT_ATOMS: atom_id res chain seq x y z
N PHE A 1 8.63 18.62 -1.80
CA PHE A 1 8.70 19.97 -2.39
C PHE A 1 8.91 21.09 -1.37
N GLU A 2 8.34 20.98 -0.16
CA GLU A 2 8.56 21.93 0.96
C GLU A 2 10.02 22.14 1.38
N ARG A 3 10.97 21.35 0.86
CA ARG A 3 12.40 21.45 1.15
C ARG A 3 13.24 22.05 0.01
N GLY A 4 12.66 22.42 -1.14
CA GLY A 4 13.36 23.14 -2.23
C GLY A 4 14.54 22.42 -2.90
N LYS A 5 14.64 21.09 -2.79
CA LYS A 5 15.83 20.32 -3.19
C LYS A 5 15.83 19.77 -4.63
N LEU A 6 14.77 19.98 -5.40
CA LEU A 6 14.59 19.39 -6.74
C LEU A 6 14.08 20.45 -7.71
N LEU A 7 14.83 20.65 -8.80
CA LEU A 7 14.43 21.47 -9.95
C LEU A 7 13.81 20.56 -11.00
N LEU A 8 12.56 20.83 -11.39
CA LEU A 8 11.81 20.00 -12.34
C LEU A 8 11.84 20.53 -13.78
N ASN A 9 12.45 21.70 -14.02
CA ASN A 9 12.39 22.40 -15.30
C ASN A 9 13.14 21.70 -16.45
N GLY A 10 14.02 20.73 -16.15
CA GLY A 10 14.78 19.97 -17.15
C GLY A 10 14.29 18.52 -17.31
N VAL A 11 13.10 18.19 -16.83
CA VAL A 11 12.56 16.83 -16.95
C VAL A 11 11.99 16.64 -18.35
N GLU A 12 12.64 15.80 -19.14
CA GLU A 12 12.23 15.44 -20.51
C GLU A 12 11.35 14.19 -20.56
N ILE A 13 11.46 13.31 -19.56
CA ILE A 13 10.72 12.04 -19.48
C ILE A 13 10.05 11.94 -18.11
N LEU A 14 8.74 11.70 -18.11
CA LEU A 14 7.95 11.37 -16.92
C LEU A 14 7.42 9.95 -17.05
N VAL A 15 7.72 9.10 -16.07
CA VAL A 15 7.15 7.75 -15.98
C VAL A 15 6.20 7.68 -14.80
N ILE A 16 4.96 7.28 -15.08
CA ILE A 16 3.92 7.00 -14.09
C ILE A 16 3.67 5.50 -14.16
N ASP A 17 4.10 4.77 -13.12
CA ASP A 17 3.95 3.31 -13.05
C ASP A 17 2.97 2.93 -11.93
N GLU A 18 2.24 1.83 -12.11
CA GLU A 18 1.18 1.34 -11.20
C GLU A 18 0.18 2.46 -10.83
N ALA A 19 -0.33 3.17 -11.85
CA ALA A 19 -1.13 4.37 -11.65
C ALA A 19 -2.44 4.11 -10.89
N ASP A 20 -3.13 3.01 -11.21
CA ASP A 20 -4.28 2.51 -10.45
C ASP A 20 -3.98 2.33 -8.95
N ARG A 21 -2.77 1.91 -8.60
CA ARG A 21 -2.35 1.81 -7.19
C ARG A 21 -2.11 3.14 -6.53
N MET A 22 -1.63 4.13 -7.28
CA MET A 22 -1.52 5.49 -6.76
C MET A 22 -2.90 6.12 -6.49
N LEU A 23 -3.94 5.71 -7.24
CA LEU A 23 -5.32 6.06 -6.93
C LEU A 23 -5.76 5.47 -5.58
N ASP A 24 -5.55 4.17 -5.36
CA ASP A 24 -5.93 3.48 -4.11
C ASP A 24 -5.27 4.11 -2.87
N MET A 25 -4.07 4.66 -3.03
CA MET A 25 -3.32 5.33 -1.96
C MET A 25 -3.73 6.80 -1.75
N GLY A 26 -4.61 7.33 -2.59
CA GLY A 26 -5.02 8.74 -2.55
C GLY A 26 -3.94 9.70 -3.06
N PHE A 27 -3.00 9.24 -3.88
CA PHE A 27 -1.90 10.04 -4.42
C PHE A 27 -2.24 10.79 -5.71
N ILE A 28 -3.46 10.65 -6.25
CA ILE A 28 -3.88 11.41 -7.45
C ILE A 28 -3.62 12.92 -7.33
N PRO A 29 -3.98 13.60 -6.21
CA PRO A 29 -3.72 15.02 -6.07
C PRO A 29 -2.22 15.35 -6.11
N ASP A 30 -1.38 14.47 -5.60
CA ASP A 30 0.07 14.62 -5.63
C ASP A 30 0.63 14.41 -7.05
N ILE A 31 0.14 13.42 -7.80
CA ILE A 31 0.51 13.22 -9.21
C ILE A 31 0.11 14.44 -10.03
N GLU A 32 -1.14 14.90 -9.89
CA GLU A 32 -1.62 16.08 -10.61
C GLU A 32 -0.75 17.30 -10.34
N ARG A 33 -0.35 17.49 -9.08
CA ARG A 33 0.54 18.57 -8.67
C ARG A 33 1.92 18.43 -9.29
N ILE A 34 2.52 17.23 -9.30
CA ILE A 34 3.82 16.97 -9.93
C ILE A 34 3.73 17.24 -11.44
N CYS A 35 2.72 16.70 -12.12
CA CYS A 35 2.52 16.88 -13.57
C CYS A 35 2.35 18.36 -13.98
N LYS A 36 1.77 19.20 -13.11
CA LYS A 36 1.63 20.65 -13.31
C LYS A 36 2.94 21.43 -13.12
N LEU A 37 3.89 20.89 -12.34
CA LEU A 37 5.18 21.53 -12.06
C LEU A 37 6.27 21.16 -13.07
N ILE A 38 6.05 20.12 -13.87
CA ILE A 38 6.97 19.64 -14.89
C ILE A 38 6.64 20.33 -16.23
N PRO A 39 7.64 20.68 -17.08
CA PRO A 39 7.41 21.23 -18.42
C PRO A 39 6.44 20.39 -19.25
N PHE A 40 5.59 21.06 -20.04
CA PHE A 40 4.67 20.38 -20.96
C PHE A 40 5.39 19.65 -22.10
N THR A 41 6.56 20.16 -22.52
CA THR A 41 7.44 19.53 -23.51
C THR A 41 8.19 18.37 -22.88
N ARG A 42 7.49 17.24 -22.68
CA ARG A 42 8.03 16.00 -22.14
C ARG A 42 7.39 14.78 -22.78
N GLN A 43 8.11 13.67 -22.82
CA GLN A 43 7.52 12.36 -23.06
C GLN A 43 6.92 11.84 -21.75
N THR A 44 5.64 11.44 -21.76
CA THR A 44 5.02 10.79 -20.60
C THR A 44 4.73 9.32 -20.92
N LEU A 45 5.27 8.42 -20.11
CA LEU A 45 4.98 6.98 -20.15
C LEU A 45 4.04 6.66 -18.99
N PHE A 46 2.96 5.95 -19.29
CA PHE A 46 1.92 5.62 -18.33
C PHE A 46 1.69 4.12 -18.30
N PHE A 47 1.88 3.51 -17.14
CA PHE A 47 1.72 2.09 -16.91
C PHE A 47 0.71 1.89 -15.78
N SER A 48 -0.28 1.03 -16.05
CA SER A 48 -1.32 0.67 -15.10
C SER A 48 -1.81 -0.73 -15.46
N ALA A 49 -2.06 -1.57 -14.46
CA ALA A 49 -2.64 -2.89 -14.70
C ALA A 49 -4.15 -2.79 -14.99
N THR A 50 -4.81 -1.81 -14.38
CA THR A 50 -6.23 -1.53 -14.57
C THR A 50 -6.46 -0.10 -15.05
N MET A 51 -7.61 0.15 -15.69
CA MET A 51 -7.99 1.46 -16.24
C MET A 51 -9.37 1.90 -15.71
N PRO A 52 -9.52 2.20 -14.41
CA PRO A 52 -10.75 2.80 -13.90
C PRO A 52 -10.96 4.22 -14.46
N PRO A 53 -12.19 4.78 -14.35
CA PRO A 53 -12.51 6.10 -14.89
C PRO A 53 -11.57 7.22 -14.42
N GLU A 54 -11.14 7.20 -13.16
CA GLU A 54 -10.24 8.19 -12.57
C GLU A 54 -8.85 8.16 -13.22
N ILE A 55 -8.33 6.95 -13.50
CA ILE A 55 -7.05 6.76 -14.21
C ILE A 55 -7.18 7.17 -15.67
N THR A 56 -8.31 6.85 -16.30
CA THR A 56 -8.59 7.26 -17.67
C THR A 56 -8.58 8.79 -17.79
N ARG A 57 -9.24 9.49 -16.88
CA ARG A 57 -9.22 10.96 -16.80
C ARG A 57 -7.80 11.50 -16.64
N LEU A 58 -6.97 10.85 -15.82
CA LEU A 58 -5.57 11.25 -15.63
C LEU A 58 -4.77 11.12 -16.94
N THR A 59 -4.98 10.03 -17.69
CA THR A 59 -4.32 9.82 -18.99
C THR A 59 -4.76 10.86 -20.02
N GLU A 60 -6.05 11.20 -20.09
CA GLU A 60 -6.58 12.21 -21.00
C GLU A 60 -6.05 13.62 -20.68
N GLN A 61 -5.84 13.92 -19.40
CA GLN A 61 -5.37 15.23 -18.96
C GLN A 61 -3.87 15.44 -19.18
N PHE A 62 -3.06 14.40 -19.05
CA PHE A 62 -1.59 14.53 -19.00
C PHE A 62 -0.84 13.84 -20.14
N LEU A 63 -1.48 13.00 -20.94
CA LEU A 63 -0.88 12.42 -22.13
C LEU A 63 -1.32 13.19 -23.38
N HIS A 64 -0.38 13.42 -24.30
CA HIS A 64 -0.66 14.07 -25.58
C HIS A 64 -0.54 13.05 -26.71
N ALA A 65 -1.66 12.71 -27.35
CA ALA A 65 -1.75 11.71 -28.42
C ALA A 65 -0.98 10.39 -28.12
N PRO A 66 -1.31 9.70 -27.01
CA PRO A 66 -0.56 8.52 -26.59
C PRO A 66 -0.78 7.33 -27.54
N VAL A 67 0.28 6.55 -27.74
CA VAL A 67 0.14 5.19 -28.28
C VAL A 67 -0.40 4.31 -27.16
N ARG A 68 -1.56 3.67 -27.39
CA ARG A 68 -2.22 2.81 -26.42
C ARG A 68 -1.92 1.35 -26.74
N VAL A 69 -1.33 0.65 -25.77
CA VAL A 69 -1.07 -0.80 -25.84
C VAL A 69 -1.87 -1.45 -24.72
N GLU A 70 -2.82 -2.31 -25.08
CA GLU A 70 -3.69 -3.00 -24.12
C GLU A 70 -3.54 -4.50 -24.25
N VAL A 71 -3.37 -5.17 -23.12
CA VAL A 71 -3.45 -6.64 -23.02
C VAL A 71 -4.87 -6.96 -22.56
N ALA A 72 -5.49 -8.02 -23.13
CA ALA A 72 -6.90 -8.36 -22.94
C ALA A 72 -7.35 -8.39 -21.47
N LYS A 73 -8.67 -8.17 -21.24
CA LYS A 73 -9.37 -7.91 -19.96
C LYS A 73 -8.49 -7.91 -18.71
N ALA A 74 -8.41 -6.73 -18.07
CA ALA A 74 -7.70 -6.39 -16.83
C ALA A 74 -7.93 -7.31 -15.61
N SER A 75 -8.75 -8.35 -15.74
CA SER A 75 -9.09 -9.33 -14.71
C SER A 75 -8.58 -10.75 -14.99
N SER A 76 -7.78 -10.96 -16.03
CA SER A 76 -7.26 -12.30 -16.32
C SER A 76 -6.10 -12.63 -15.38
N THR A 77 -6.32 -13.60 -14.49
CA THR A 77 -5.23 -14.20 -13.72
C THR A 77 -4.34 -15.00 -14.67
N ALA A 78 -3.02 -14.95 -14.49
CA ALA A 78 -2.11 -15.77 -15.29
C ALA A 78 -2.53 -17.25 -15.23
N GLU A 79 -2.70 -17.88 -16.39
CA GLU A 79 -3.13 -19.29 -16.49
C GLU A 79 -2.17 -20.25 -15.78
N THR A 80 -0.91 -19.84 -15.64
CA THR A 80 0.15 -20.59 -14.97
C THR A 80 0.05 -20.59 -13.43
N VAL A 81 -0.84 -19.78 -12.85
CA VAL A 81 -1.02 -19.67 -11.40
C VAL A 81 -2.23 -20.48 -10.94
N THR A 82 -1.95 -21.59 -10.25
CA THR A 82 -2.97 -22.42 -9.61
C THR A 82 -3.51 -21.71 -8.38
N GLN A 83 -4.82 -21.45 -8.34
CA GLN A 83 -5.47 -20.70 -7.27
C GLN A 83 -6.34 -21.64 -6.43
N ARG A 84 -6.19 -21.59 -5.11
CA ARG A 84 -6.94 -22.42 -4.17
C ARG A 84 -7.50 -21.60 -3.01
N LEU A 85 -8.79 -21.77 -2.72
CA LEU A 85 -9.42 -21.23 -1.51
C LEU A 85 -9.26 -22.21 -0.36
N VAL A 86 -8.91 -21.72 0.82
CA VAL A 86 -8.78 -22.53 2.03
C VAL A 86 -9.67 -21.97 3.13
N LYS A 87 -10.65 -22.77 3.55
CA LYS A 87 -11.53 -22.39 4.65
C LYS A 87 -10.74 -22.27 5.96
N CYS A 88 -11.05 -21.25 6.75
CA CYS A 88 -10.53 -21.08 8.10
C CYS A 88 -11.62 -20.61 9.07
N GLY A 89 -11.36 -20.82 10.37
CA GLY A 89 -12.22 -20.30 11.43
C GLY A 89 -12.25 -18.75 11.46
N PRO A 90 -13.17 -18.16 12.22
CA PRO A 90 -13.38 -16.71 12.27
C PRO A 90 -12.28 -16.00 13.09
N LYS A 91 -11.50 -16.74 13.89
CA LYS A 91 -10.49 -16.17 14.78
C LYS A 91 -9.14 -16.17 14.09
N ASP A 92 -8.36 -15.12 14.32
CA ASP A 92 -7.05 -14.96 13.69
C ASP A 92 -6.07 -16.10 14.05
N TRP A 93 -6.22 -16.75 15.21
CA TRP A 93 -5.38 -17.88 15.60
C TRP A 93 -5.70 -19.15 14.81
N ASP A 94 -6.96 -19.40 14.44
CA ASP A 94 -7.36 -20.49 13.55
C ASP A 94 -6.71 -20.31 12.18
N ARG A 95 -6.78 -19.08 11.67
CA ARG A 95 -6.17 -18.71 10.40
C ARG A 95 -4.66 -18.90 10.40
N ARG A 96 -3.98 -18.51 11.48
CA ARG A 96 -2.54 -18.75 11.64
C ARG A 96 -2.19 -20.24 11.70
N ALA A 97 -2.98 -21.05 12.39
CA ALA A 97 -2.79 -22.49 12.43
C ALA A 97 -2.94 -23.09 11.03
N LYS A 98 -4.05 -22.80 10.36
CA LYS A 98 -4.35 -23.29 9.02
C LYS A 98 -3.28 -22.89 8.00
N LEU A 99 -2.77 -21.66 8.06
CA LEU A 99 -1.69 -21.22 7.19
C LEU A 99 -0.43 -22.07 7.38
N ARG A 100 -0.03 -22.36 8.63
CA ARG A 100 1.15 -23.20 8.90
C ARG A 100 0.96 -24.63 8.39
N ASP A 101 -0.25 -25.18 8.52
CA ASP A 101 -0.56 -26.51 8.02
C ASP A 101 -0.40 -26.59 6.49
N ILE A 102 -0.90 -25.59 5.76
CA ILE A 102 -0.75 -25.52 4.29
C ILE A 102 0.72 -25.34 3.92
N ILE A 103 1.46 -24.45 4.61
CA ILE A 103 2.88 -24.24 4.31
C ILE A 103 3.64 -25.57 4.45
N ARG A 104 3.42 -26.32 5.53
CA ARG A 104 4.08 -27.63 5.74
C ARG A 104 3.68 -28.65 4.68
N ALA A 105 2.40 -28.72 4.33
CA ALA A 105 1.94 -29.61 3.26
C ALA A 105 2.64 -29.29 1.93
N GLU A 106 2.77 -28.01 1.56
CA GLU A 106 3.49 -27.60 0.34
C GLU A 106 5.03 -27.72 0.45
N GLU A 107 5.58 -27.78 1.66
CA GLU A 107 6.99 -28.15 1.87
C GLU A 107 7.21 -29.64 1.63
N GLU A 108 6.28 -30.49 2.07
CA GLU A 108 6.34 -31.94 1.88
C GLU A 108 6.22 -32.35 0.40
N THR A 109 5.51 -31.58 -0.43
CA THR A 109 5.48 -31.80 -1.89
C THR A 109 6.82 -31.45 -2.57
N GLY A 110 7.69 -30.68 -1.90
CA GLY A 110 8.95 -30.18 -2.47
C GLY A 110 8.78 -29.01 -3.43
N GLU A 111 7.57 -28.49 -3.62
CA GLU A 111 7.28 -27.41 -4.55
C GLU A 111 7.46 -26.02 -3.92
N LEU A 112 7.33 -25.89 -2.59
CA LEU A 112 7.55 -24.64 -1.86
C LEU A 112 9.05 -24.28 -1.78
N LYS A 113 9.49 -23.41 -2.67
CA LYS A 113 10.86 -22.84 -2.66
C LYS A 113 10.94 -21.59 -1.79
N ASN A 114 10.04 -20.64 -2.06
CA ASN A 114 9.92 -19.37 -1.37
C ASN A 114 8.47 -18.87 -1.50
N ALA A 115 8.02 -18.07 -0.53
CA ALA A 115 6.67 -17.55 -0.55
C ALA A 115 6.53 -16.15 0.03
N ILE A 116 5.55 -15.42 -0.49
CA ILE A 116 5.09 -14.17 0.11
C ILE A 116 3.71 -14.38 0.75
N ILE A 117 3.52 -13.79 1.93
CA ILE A 117 2.30 -13.92 2.71
C ILE A 117 1.72 -12.52 2.91
N PHE A 118 0.57 -12.26 2.33
CA PHE A 118 -0.07 -10.94 2.36
C PHE A 118 -1.07 -10.80 3.52
N CYS A 119 -0.90 -9.73 4.30
CA CYS A 119 -1.84 -9.29 5.33
C CYS A 119 -2.33 -7.88 5.04
N ASN A 120 -3.58 -7.57 5.38
CA ASN A 120 -4.14 -6.23 5.11
C ASN A 120 -3.59 -5.17 6.08
N ARG A 121 -3.27 -5.53 7.33
CA ARG A 121 -2.83 -4.58 8.37
C ARG A 121 -1.42 -4.90 8.84
N LYS A 122 -0.63 -3.86 9.12
CA LYS A 122 0.73 -3.97 9.68
C LYS A 122 0.82 -4.73 11.01
N ARG A 123 -0.22 -4.63 11.84
CA ARG A 123 -0.30 -5.37 13.11
C ARG A 123 -0.37 -6.89 12.86
N ASP A 124 -1.14 -7.29 11.83
CA ASP A 124 -1.37 -8.69 11.48
C ASP A 124 -0.07 -9.27 10.89
N VAL A 125 0.67 -8.47 10.10
CA VAL A 125 2.04 -8.82 9.65
C VAL A 125 2.95 -9.14 10.84
N SER A 126 2.96 -8.27 11.85
CA SER A 126 3.82 -8.44 13.04
C SER A 126 3.42 -9.65 13.88
N GLU A 127 2.12 -9.88 14.07
CA GLU A 127 1.61 -11.04 14.81
C GLU A 127 1.87 -12.36 14.09
N LEU A 128 1.64 -12.40 12.77
CA LEU A 128 1.87 -13.57 11.96
C LEU A 128 3.37 -13.90 11.89
N PHE A 129 4.24 -12.91 11.67
CA PHE A 129 5.68 -13.09 11.70
C PHE A 129 6.16 -13.73 13.01
N ARG A 130 5.75 -13.18 14.17
CA ARG A 130 6.09 -13.76 15.48
C ARG A 130 5.57 -15.18 15.63
N SER A 131 4.37 -15.46 15.11
CA SER A 131 3.80 -16.80 15.14
C SER A 131 4.62 -17.78 14.29
N LEU A 132 5.04 -17.39 13.09
CA LEU A 132 5.82 -18.25 12.20
C LEU A 132 7.20 -18.56 12.81
N VAL A 133 7.92 -17.55 13.29
CA VAL A 133 9.22 -17.75 13.96
C VAL A 133 9.09 -18.63 15.20
N LYS A 134 8.03 -18.46 16.00
CA LYS A 134 7.76 -19.32 17.18
C LYS A 134 7.52 -20.80 16.81
N HIS A 135 7.11 -21.07 15.58
CA HIS A 135 6.83 -22.43 15.09
C HIS A 135 7.91 -22.91 14.11
N ASP A 136 9.12 -22.36 14.23
CA ASP A 136 10.34 -22.78 13.52
C ASP A 136 10.28 -22.61 11.99
N PHE A 137 9.59 -21.56 11.52
CA PHE A 137 9.63 -21.16 10.11
C PHE A 137 10.62 -20.02 9.86
N ASP A 138 11.39 -20.14 8.77
CA ASP A 138 12.29 -19.10 8.27
C ASP A 138 11.51 -17.96 7.60
N ALA A 139 10.97 -17.07 8.43
CA ALA A 139 10.15 -15.95 7.99
C ALA A 139 10.85 -14.59 8.19
N GLY A 140 10.54 -13.63 7.31
CA GLY A 140 10.80 -12.20 7.49
C GLY A 140 9.49 -11.39 7.49
N ALA A 141 9.56 -10.15 7.92
CA ALA A 141 8.43 -9.21 7.89
C ALA A 141 8.76 -7.96 7.08
N LEU A 142 7.76 -7.45 6.36
CA LEU A 142 7.85 -6.22 5.57
C LEU A 142 6.57 -5.39 5.74
N HIS A 143 6.66 -4.28 6.48
CA HIS A 143 5.54 -3.36 6.71
C HIS A 143 5.98 -1.89 6.68
N GLY A 144 5.01 -0.98 6.54
CA GLY A 144 5.27 0.46 6.33
C GLY A 144 6.05 1.18 7.43
N ASP A 145 5.95 0.72 8.69
CA ASP A 145 6.68 1.33 9.81
C ASP A 145 8.19 0.99 9.85
N MET A 146 8.67 0.11 8.98
CA MET A 146 10.10 -0.23 8.93
C MET A 146 10.88 0.89 8.26
N ASP A 147 12.08 1.18 8.79
CA ASP A 147 12.99 2.08 8.11
C ASP A 147 13.46 1.47 6.76
N GLN A 148 13.88 2.33 5.84
CA GLN A 148 14.25 1.91 4.49
C GLN A 148 15.44 0.93 4.49
N ARG A 149 16.37 1.06 5.44
CA ARG A 149 17.56 0.20 5.52
C ARG A 149 17.18 -1.23 5.92
N ALA A 150 16.32 -1.37 6.92
CA ALA A 150 15.76 -2.64 7.37
C ALA A 150 14.91 -3.29 6.30
N ARG A 151 14.09 -2.50 5.57
CA ARG A 151 13.32 -2.99 4.42
C ARG A 151 14.23 -3.61 3.36
N MET A 152 15.29 -2.90 2.96
CA MET A 152 16.24 -3.39 1.97
C MET A 152 17.01 -4.62 2.44
N ALA A 153 17.41 -4.67 3.72
CA ALA A 153 18.06 -5.84 4.29
C ALA A 153 17.16 -7.08 4.29
N MET A 154 15.88 -6.94 4.64
CA MET A 154 14.92 -8.06 4.60
C MET A 154 14.66 -8.55 3.18
N LEU A 155 14.50 -7.63 2.23
CA LEU A 155 14.38 -7.98 0.81
C LEU A 155 15.62 -8.72 0.32
N GLN A 156 16.82 -8.24 0.64
CA GLN A 156 18.05 -8.90 0.24
C GLN A 156 18.15 -10.29 0.84
N GLY A 157 17.82 -10.47 2.13
CA GLY A 157 17.76 -11.79 2.77
C GLY A 157 16.79 -12.74 2.08
N PHE A 158 15.65 -12.23 1.61
CA PHE A 158 14.69 -12.99 0.82
C PHE A 158 15.22 -13.34 -0.58
N ARG A 159 15.88 -12.39 -1.28
CA ARG A 159 16.50 -12.63 -2.59
C ARG A 159 17.60 -13.70 -2.52
N ASP A 160 18.38 -13.67 -1.44
CA ASP A 160 19.49 -14.59 -1.19
C ASP A 160 19.00 -15.98 -0.72
N ASN A 161 17.68 -16.21 -0.62
CA ASN A 161 17.07 -17.42 -0.04
C ASN A 161 17.48 -17.70 1.42
N LYS A 162 17.94 -16.68 2.16
CA LYS A 162 18.18 -16.79 3.62
C LYS A 162 16.87 -16.78 4.39
N LEU A 163 15.82 -16.22 3.81
CA LEU A 163 14.46 -16.24 4.31
C LEU A 163 13.59 -16.94 3.28
N LYS A 164 12.86 -17.96 3.71
CA LYS A 164 11.97 -18.72 2.83
C LYS A 164 10.61 -18.05 2.69
N LEU A 165 10.13 -17.42 3.75
CA LEU A 165 8.82 -16.78 3.83
C LEU A 165 8.96 -15.27 4.05
N LEU A 166 8.20 -14.48 3.33
CA LEU A 166 8.12 -13.02 3.55
C LEU A 166 6.69 -12.62 3.88
N VAL A 167 6.44 -12.19 5.12
CA VAL A 167 5.14 -11.66 5.53
C VAL A 167 5.11 -10.18 5.21
N ALA A 168 4.17 -9.75 4.36
CA ALA A 168 4.11 -8.37 3.89
C ALA A 168 2.70 -7.79 3.95
N SER A 169 2.64 -6.47 4.15
CA SER A 169 1.43 -5.69 3.84
C SER A 169 1.47 -5.22 2.38
N ASP A 170 0.31 -4.99 1.76
CA ASP A 170 0.22 -4.51 0.37
C ASP A 170 1.07 -3.26 0.14
N VAL A 171 0.92 -2.25 1.01
CA VAL A 171 1.68 -1.00 0.94
C VAL A 171 3.19 -1.23 0.98
N ALA A 172 3.63 -2.19 1.78
CA ALA A 172 5.05 -2.45 1.96
C ALA A 172 5.66 -3.29 0.85
N ALA A 173 4.86 -4.09 0.13
CA ALA A 173 5.27 -4.87 -1.02
C ALA A 173 5.20 -4.10 -2.36
N ARG A 174 4.53 -2.94 -2.38
CA ARG A 174 4.41 -2.06 -3.56
C ARG A 174 5.72 -1.33 -3.85
N GLY A 175 6.02 -1.15 -5.14
CA GLY A 175 7.21 -0.42 -5.63
C GLY A 175 8.55 -1.12 -5.35
N LEU A 176 8.51 -2.36 -4.88
CA LEU A 176 9.69 -3.18 -4.66
C LEU A 176 9.69 -4.33 -5.66
N ASP A 177 10.81 -4.51 -6.33
CA ASP A 177 11.04 -5.68 -7.16
C ASP A 177 11.28 -6.89 -6.24
N ILE A 178 10.18 -7.50 -5.81
CA ILE A 178 10.22 -8.77 -5.08
C ILE A 178 10.54 -9.86 -6.11
N PRO A 179 11.55 -10.70 -5.87
CA PRO A 179 11.86 -11.83 -6.74
C PRO A 179 10.61 -12.67 -6.98
N ASP A 180 10.53 -13.28 -8.15
CA ASP A 180 9.46 -14.24 -8.43
C ASP A 180 9.45 -15.33 -7.36
N VAL A 181 8.28 -15.54 -6.78
CA VAL A 181 8.09 -16.53 -5.71
C VAL A 181 7.37 -17.75 -6.25
N SER A 182 7.64 -18.92 -5.69
CA SER A 182 6.90 -20.14 -6.03
C SER A 182 5.44 -20.10 -5.53
N HIS A 183 5.22 -19.42 -4.41
CA HIS A 183 3.93 -19.44 -3.71
C HIS A 183 3.52 -18.06 -3.20
N VAL A 184 2.22 -17.79 -3.26
CA VAL A 184 1.58 -16.62 -2.66
C VAL A 184 0.52 -17.11 -1.68
N PHE A 185 0.56 -16.60 -0.45
CA PHE A 185 -0.47 -16.85 0.54
C PHE A 185 -1.20 -15.55 0.86
N ASN A 186 -2.49 -15.48 0.54
CA ASN A 186 -3.36 -14.42 1.04
C ASN A 186 -3.83 -14.81 2.44
N PHE A 187 -3.10 -14.33 3.47
CA PHE A 187 -3.54 -14.52 4.85
C PHE A 187 -4.85 -13.80 5.07
N ASN A 188 -5.04 -12.59 4.52
CA ASN A 188 -6.35 -11.96 4.40
C ASN A 188 -6.73 -11.77 2.94
N LEU A 189 -8.02 -11.95 2.60
CA LEU A 189 -8.48 -11.50 1.29
C LEU A 189 -8.29 -9.98 1.17
N PRO A 190 -7.86 -9.49 0.00
CA PRO A 190 -7.75 -8.05 -0.23
C PRO A 190 -9.14 -7.41 -0.18
N ILE A 191 -9.17 -6.14 0.24
CA ILE A 191 -10.41 -5.36 0.35
C ILE A 191 -10.93 -5.00 -1.04
N HIS A 192 -10.00 -4.68 -1.95
CA HIS A 192 -10.26 -4.38 -3.34
C HIS A 192 -9.97 -5.63 -4.18
N SER A 193 -10.86 -5.96 -5.11
CA SER A 193 -10.71 -7.13 -5.97
C SER A 193 -9.41 -7.09 -6.76
N GLU A 194 -9.03 -5.91 -7.24
CA GLU A 194 -7.90 -5.68 -8.14
C GLU A 194 -6.59 -6.04 -7.45
N ASP A 195 -6.48 -5.80 -6.13
CA ASP A 195 -5.31 -6.19 -5.32
C ASP A 195 -5.08 -7.70 -5.36
N TYR A 196 -6.12 -8.52 -5.52
CA TYR A 196 -5.99 -9.97 -5.61
C TYR A 196 -5.09 -10.38 -6.77
N VAL A 197 -5.33 -9.83 -7.96
CA VAL A 197 -4.53 -10.12 -9.17
C VAL A 197 -3.07 -9.69 -8.96
N HIS A 198 -2.84 -8.55 -8.31
CA HIS A 198 -1.47 -8.04 -8.11
C HIS A 198 -0.68 -8.83 -7.07
N ARG A 199 -1.38 -9.36 -6.05
CA ARG A 199 -0.80 -10.26 -5.06
C ARG A 199 -0.40 -11.58 -5.69
N ILE A 200 -1.31 -12.24 -6.42
CA ILE A 200 -0.99 -13.53 -7.05
C ILE A 200 0.00 -13.37 -8.21
N GLY A 201 0.04 -12.21 -8.87
CA GLY A 201 1.04 -11.87 -9.89
C GLY A 201 2.48 -11.69 -9.35
N ARG A 202 2.70 -11.93 -8.04
CA ARG A 202 4.06 -12.11 -7.49
C ARG A 202 4.63 -13.51 -7.76
N THR A 203 3.78 -14.47 -8.13
CA THR A 203 4.18 -15.79 -8.61
C THR A 203 3.84 -15.96 -10.10
N GLY A 204 4.40 -16.99 -10.71
CA GLY A 204 4.13 -17.35 -12.10
C GLY A 204 4.67 -16.36 -13.13
N ARG A 205 5.70 -15.58 -12.78
CA ARG A 205 6.30 -14.61 -13.71
C ARG A 205 7.10 -15.32 -14.81
N ALA A 206 7.17 -14.68 -15.98
CA ALA A 206 7.90 -15.17 -17.16
C ALA A 206 7.50 -16.60 -17.58
N GLY A 207 6.21 -16.95 -17.47
CA GLY A 207 5.68 -18.24 -17.89
C GLY A 207 5.94 -19.40 -16.91
N ARG A 208 6.53 -19.14 -15.74
CA ARG A 208 6.68 -20.17 -14.70
C ARG A 208 5.33 -20.52 -14.08
N SER A 209 5.22 -21.72 -13.52
CA SER A 209 4.07 -22.13 -12.70
C SER A 209 4.17 -21.54 -11.30
N GLY A 210 3.03 -21.21 -10.73
CA GLY A 210 2.92 -20.68 -9.37
C GLY A 210 1.69 -21.22 -8.65
N LYS A 211 1.70 -21.17 -7.31
CA LYS A 211 0.51 -21.48 -6.51
C LYS A 211 0.10 -20.29 -5.65
N ALA A 212 -1.19 -20.04 -5.58
CA ALA A 212 -1.78 -19.00 -4.75
C ALA A 212 -2.86 -19.60 -3.84
N PHE A 213 -2.66 -19.52 -2.54
CA PHE A 213 -3.62 -19.99 -1.53
C PHE A 213 -4.25 -18.81 -0.82
N SER A 214 -5.58 -18.81 -0.68
CA SER A 214 -6.30 -17.71 -0.05
C SER A 214 -7.13 -18.21 1.11
N LEU A 215 -6.85 -17.72 2.32
CA LEU A 215 -7.57 -18.11 3.52
C LEU A 215 -8.88 -17.32 3.61
N VAL A 216 -10.00 -18.04 3.73
CA VAL A 216 -11.35 -17.47 3.69
C VAL A 216 -12.13 -17.90 4.93
N ALA A 217 -12.60 -16.93 5.69
CA ALA A 217 -13.58 -17.14 6.76
C ALA A 217 -14.98 -16.72 6.28
N LYS A 218 -16.04 -17.10 7.01
CA LYS A 218 -17.42 -16.71 6.67
C LYS A 218 -17.59 -15.18 6.53
N ALA A 219 -16.88 -14.40 7.34
CA ALA A 219 -16.91 -12.93 7.30
C ALA A 219 -16.31 -12.34 6.00
N ASP A 220 -15.47 -13.09 5.29
CA ASP A 220 -14.81 -12.61 4.07
C ASP A 220 -15.63 -12.85 2.79
N ARG A 221 -16.84 -13.43 2.91
CA ARG A 221 -17.68 -13.81 1.75
C ARG A 221 -17.87 -12.65 0.78
N LYS A 222 -18.11 -11.45 1.29
CA LYS A 222 -18.25 -10.23 0.48
C LYS A 222 -17.02 -9.94 -0.39
N TYR A 223 -15.82 -10.15 0.13
CA TYR A 223 -14.57 -9.92 -0.61
C TYR A 223 -14.34 -11.03 -1.63
N LEU A 224 -14.64 -12.28 -1.27
CA LEU A 224 -14.58 -13.40 -2.20
C LEU A 224 -15.51 -13.20 -3.41
N ASP A 225 -16.78 -12.87 -3.16
CA ASP A 225 -17.77 -12.66 -4.23
C ASP A 225 -17.33 -11.52 -5.18
N ALA A 226 -16.70 -10.47 -4.64
CA ALA A 226 -16.15 -9.39 -5.45
C ALA A 226 -14.97 -9.83 -6.32
N ILE A 227 -14.07 -10.66 -5.78
CA ILE A 227 -12.93 -11.23 -6.50
C ILE A 227 -13.41 -12.16 -7.61
N GLU A 228 -14.31 -13.10 -7.33
CA GLU A 228 -14.84 -14.04 -8.32
C GLU A 228 -15.62 -13.32 -9.43
N LYS A 229 -16.41 -12.30 -9.08
CA LYS A 229 -17.09 -11.44 -10.05
C LYS A 229 -16.10 -10.71 -10.96
N MET A 230 -14.99 -10.22 -10.40
CA MET A 230 -13.98 -9.52 -11.17
C MET A 230 -13.24 -10.46 -12.12
N ILE A 231 -12.80 -11.63 -11.64
CA ILE A 231 -12.10 -12.65 -12.44
C ILE A 231 -13.06 -13.28 -13.48
N GLY A 232 -14.36 -13.34 -13.18
CA GLY A 232 -15.38 -13.92 -14.04
C GLY A 232 -15.47 -15.45 -13.97
N ARG A 233 -14.89 -16.07 -12.92
CA ARG A 233 -15.01 -17.50 -12.62
C ARG A 233 -14.96 -17.73 -11.11
N GLU A 234 -15.56 -18.83 -10.67
CA GLU A 234 -15.44 -19.30 -9.29
C GLU A 234 -14.06 -19.89 -9.04
N LEU A 235 -13.51 -19.67 -7.84
CA LEU A 235 -12.22 -20.19 -7.46
C LEU A 235 -12.36 -21.56 -6.78
N GLU A 236 -11.49 -22.49 -7.14
CA GLU A 236 -11.55 -23.84 -6.61
C GLU A 236 -11.10 -23.87 -5.14
N TRP A 237 -11.85 -24.59 -4.30
CA TRP A 237 -11.47 -24.85 -2.92
C TRP A 237 -10.42 -25.97 -2.86
N LEU A 238 -9.53 -25.90 -1.87
CA LEU A 238 -8.57 -26.96 -1.58
C LEU A 238 -9.29 -28.17 -0.95
N ASP A 239 -10.11 -27.92 0.07
CA ASP A 239 -10.86 -28.96 0.80
C ASP A 239 -12.27 -28.45 1.20
N GLY A 240 -13.31 -28.94 0.53
CA GLY A 240 -14.72 -28.62 0.83
C GLY A 240 -15.10 -27.18 0.45
N ASP A 241 -15.91 -26.52 1.29
CA ASP A 241 -16.33 -25.12 1.11
C ASP A 241 -16.63 -24.45 2.47
N LEU A 242 -17.12 -23.20 2.47
CA LEU A 242 -17.53 -22.51 3.71
C LEU A 242 -18.71 -23.16 4.44
N SER A 243 -19.54 -23.96 3.76
CA SER A 243 -20.69 -24.64 4.37
C SER A 243 -20.26 -25.76 5.32
N THR A 244 -19.07 -26.31 5.10
CA THR A 244 -18.44 -27.33 5.95
C THR A 244 -17.77 -26.78 7.22
N LEU A 245 -17.94 -25.49 7.55
CA LEU A 245 -17.51 -24.88 8.82
C LEU A 245 -18.67 -24.91 9.83
N SER A 246 -18.45 -25.49 11.01
CA SER A 246 -19.42 -25.63 12.11
C SER A 246 -20.08 -24.29 12.50
N GLU A 247 -21.33 -24.35 13.01
CA GLU A 247 -22.03 -23.16 13.51
C GLU A 247 -21.35 -22.55 14.76
N GLU A 248 -20.63 -23.35 15.55
CA GLU A 248 -19.83 -22.89 16.69
C GLU A 248 -18.68 -21.95 16.26
N ASP A 249 -18.24 -22.04 15.01
CA ASP A 249 -17.22 -21.18 14.39
C ASP A 249 -17.81 -19.91 13.76
N SER A 250 -19.09 -19.60 14.02
CA SER A 250 -19.80 -18.49 13.33
C SER A 250 -20.14 -17.32 14.25
N ALA A 251 -19.92 -17.44 15.57
CA ALA A 251 -20.28 -16.41 16.52
C ALA A 251 -19.18 -15.35 16.68
N PRO A 252 -19.42 -14.06 16.34
CA PRO A 252 -18.55 -12.99 16.78
C PRO A 252 -18.63 -12.85 18.31
N ASP A 253 -17.47 -12.77 18.95
CA ASP A 253 -17.35 -12.59 20.40
C ASP A 253 -17.90 -11.23 20.82
N THR A 254 -19.15 -11.23 21.29
CA THR A 254 -19.82 -10.04 21.85
C THR A 254 -19.54 -9.86 23.35
N SER A 255 -18.53 -10.53 23.93
CA SER A 255 -18.24 -10.52 25.37
C SER A 255 -17.63 -9.24 25.95
N ARG A 256 -17.85 -8.07 25.33
CA ARG A 256 -17.48 -6.76 25.93
C ARG A 256 -18.64 -5.88 26.39
N SER A 257 -19.88 -6.36 26.38
CA SER A 257 -20.99 -5.62 27.01
C SER A 257 -21.95 -6.56 27.73
N ARG A 258 -21.60 -6.94 28.97
CA ARG A 258 -22.51 -7.38 30.05
C ARG A 258 -21.70 -7.77 31.29
N ARG A 259 -21.15 -6.79 31.99
CA ARG A 259 -20.71 -6.97 33.38
C ARG A 259 -21.25 -5.81 34.21
N GLY A 260 -22.42 -6.03 34.81
CA GLY A 260 -23.08 -5.03 35.65
C GLY A 260 -24.48 -5.48 36.05
N GLY A 261 -24.58 -6.58 36.80
CA GLY A 261 -25.86 -7.07 37.31
C GLY A 261 -25.67 -8.18 38.32
N ARG A 262 -25.27 -7.84 39.55
CA ARG A 262 -25.39 -8.75 40.69
C ARG A 262 -26.17 -8.05 41.79
N LYS A 263 -27.42 -8.50 41.96
CA LYS A 263 -28.28 -8.21 43.12
C LYS A 263 -27.58 -8.72 44.39
N THR A 264 -27.56 -7.88 45.41
CA THR A 264 -27.48 -8.29 46.82
C THR A 264 -28.46 -7.43 47.60
N GLU A 265 -29.46 -8.09 48.18
CA GLU A 265 -30.34 -7.55 49.22
C GLU A 265 -29.59 -7.51 50.56
N ARG A 266 -29.66 -6.39 51.28
CA ARG A 266 -30.01 -6.30 52.71
C ARG A 266 -29.76 -4.89 53.27
N GLY A 267 -30.82 -4.33 53.87
CA GLY A 267 -30.74 -3.61 55.15
C GLY A 267 -30.56 -2.09 55.13
N GLY A 268 -31.56 -1.39 55.67
CA GLY A 268 -31.29 -0.32 56.64
C GLY A 268 -31.48 1.14 56.20
N ASP A 269 -32.51 1.75 56.80
CA ASP A 269 -32.67 3.16 57.18
C ASP A 269 -32.96 4.28 56.17
N ARG A 270 -34.13 4.89 56.43
CA ARG A 270 -34.55 6.27 56.10
C ARG A 270 -33.75 7.26 56.97
N PRO A 271 -33.62 8.58 56.64
CA PRO A 271 -34.80 9.44 56.46
C PRO A 271 -34.70 10.70 55.57
N LYS A 272 -35.91 11.28 55.35
CA LYS A 272 -36.31 12.70 55.20
C LYS A 272 -35.76 13.60 54.06
N ARG A 273 -36.73 14.00 53.21
CA ARG A 273 -37.09 15.36 52.74
C ARG A 273 -36.01 16.45 52.71
N GLU A 274 -35.88 17.10 51.54
CA GLU A 274 -36.23 18.53 51.40
C GLU A 274 -36.47 18.93 49.94
N ARG A 275 -37.21 20.03 49.79
CA ARG A 275 -37.93 20.52 48.61
C ARG A 275 -37.44 21.95 48.34
N GLY A 276 -37.15 22.30 47.09
CA GLY A 276 -36.95 23.68 46.64
C GLY A 276 -36.51 23.70 45.18
N GLU A 277 -37.39 24.11 44.25
CA GLU A 277 -37.33 25.40 43.51
C GLU A 277 -36.33 25.35 42.32
N ARG A 278 -36.61 25.81 41.09
CA ARG A 278 -37.68 26.62 40.49
C ARG A 278 -37.74 26.36 38.98
N ARG A 279 -38.94 26.55 38.44
CA ARG A 279 -39.34 26.47 37.03
C ARG A 279 -38.66 27.53 36.15
N GLY A 280 -38.19 27.10 34.98
CA GLY A 280 -37.91 27.95 33.83
C GLY A 280 -39.20 28.38 33.12
N ARG A 281 -39.20 29.63 32.65
CA ARG A 281 -40.30 30.34 31.99
C ARG A 281 -39.99 30.42 30.48
N GLN A 282 -40.90 29.90 29.67
CA GLN A 282 -41.09 30.25 28.23
C GLN A 282 -42.16 31.35 28.14
N PRO A 283 -42.59 31.87 26.96
CA PRO A 283 -42.10 31.78 25.56
C PRO A 283 -42.08 33.16 24.83
N ALA A 284 -41.71 33.21 23.54
CA ALA A 284 -42.47 33.94 22.50
C ALA A 284 -41.94 33.69 21.05
N GLU A 285 -42.91 33.50 20.15
CA GLU A 285 -42.99 33.51 18.67
C GLU A 285 -42.45 34.82 18.05
N ALA A 286 -42.33 35.13 16.75
CA ALA A 286 -42.36 34.61 15.36
C ALA A 286 -41.65 35.77 14.55
N SER A 287 -41.16 35.71 13.31
CA SER A 287 -41.80 35.51 12.00
C SER A 287 -40.80 35.99 10.91
N GLU A 288 -40.82 35.34 9.75
CA GLU A 288 -40.64 35.77 8.34
C GLU A 288 -39.66 36.87 7.83
N GLU A 289 -39.18 36.55 6.60
CA GLU A 289 -38.85 37.40 5.43
C GLU A 289 -37.43 37.97 5.14
N ALA A 290 -36.90 37.50 3.99
CA ALA A 290 -36.34 38.19 2.82
C ALA A 290 -35.19 39.24 2.91
N GLY A 291 -34.25 39.13 1.95
CA GLY A 291 -33.73 40.29 1.22
C GLY A 291 -32.23 40.65 1.33
N THR A 292 -31.48 40.31 0.28
CA THR A 292 -30.52 41.17 -0.48
C THR A 292 -29.40 42.00 0.17
N VAL A 293 -28.17 41.75 -0.33
CA VAL A 293 -27.12 42.67 -0.83
C VAL A 293 -26.58 43.78 0.10
N ALA A 294 -25.26 43.73 0.40
CA ALA A 294 -24.27 44.75 0.02
C ALA A 294 -23.01 44.74 0.92
N THR A 295 -21.85 44.65 0.25
CA THR A 295 -20.55 45.28 0.53
C THR A 295 -20.37 46.11 1.80
N THR A 296 -19.25 45.89 2.51
CA THR A 296 -18.35 47.00 2.91
C THR A 296 -16.98 46.50 3.33
N GLU A 297 -16.01 47.38 3.10
CA GLU A 297 -14.57 47.22 3.05
C GLU A 297 -13.87 47.02 4.40
N ALA A 298 -12.59 46.65 4.29
CA ALA A 298 -11.58 46.53 5.33
C ALA A 298 -11.42 47.79 6.22
N PRO A 299 -10.61 47.66 7.29
CA PRO A 299 -9.34 48.38 7.20
C PRO A 299 -8.10 47.58 7.61
N VAL A 300 -7.02 48.00 6.97
CA VAL A 300 -5.62 47.63 7.09
C VAL A 300 -5.07 47.89 8.50
N ARG A 301 -4.23 46.98 9.01
CA ARG A 301 -3.34 47.24 10.16
C ARG A 301 -1.88 47.10 9.74
N GLN A 302 -1.15 48.19 9.96
CA GLN A 302 0.27 48.42 9.66
C GLN A 302 1.20 47.93 10.77
N GLU A 303 2.49 47.82 10.38
CA GLU A 303 3.73 47.71 11.18
C GLU A 303 4.06 46.34 11.81
N SER A 304 5.29 45.81 11.72
CA SER A 304 6.60 46.48 11.72
C SER A 304 7.71 45.60 11.11
N ARG A 305 8.65 46.26 10.44
CA ARG A 305 9.90 45.71 9.88
C ARG A 305 10.95 45.49 10.98
N ARG A 306 11.74 44.41 10.89
CA ARG A 306 13.08 44.30 11.50
C ARG A 306 14.07 43.74 10.50
N ALA A 307 15.10 44.53 10.20
CA ALA A 307 16.29 44.15 9.44
C ALA A 307 17.45 43.75 10.41
N PRO A 308 18.45 42.99 9.95
CA PRO A 308 19.49 42.38 10.80
C PRO A 308 20.77 43.24 10.94
N ALA A 309 21.59 42.91 11.94
CA ALA A 309 22.91 43.51 12.21
C ALA A 309 24.05 42.46 12.05
N PRO A 310 25.34 42.86 11.87
CA PRO A 310 26.31 42.11 11.05
C PRO A 310 27.56 41.52 11.78
N GLU A 311 28.24 40.65 11.01
CA GLU A 311 29.69 40.29 10.91
C GLU A 311 30.57 39.91 12.10
N GLN A 312 31.29 38.78 11.95
CA GLN A 312 32.67 38.59 12.43
C GLN A 312 33.49 37.68 11.49
N GLN A 313 34.69 38.17 11.12
CA GLN A 313 35.72 37.55 10.26
C GLN A 313 36.72 36.68 11.04
N ARG A 314 37.25 35.63 10.39
CA ARG A 314 38.57 34.96 10.59
C ARG A 314 38.59 33.77 9.61
N GLY A 315 39.59 33.39 8.82
CA GLY A 315 40.97 33.78 8.51
C GLY A 315 41.56 32.62 7.64
N LYS A 316 42.33 32.91 6.59
CA LYS A 316 43.04 31.92 5.72
C LYS A 316 44.41 31.54 6.28
N PRO A 317 45.08 30.46 5.80
CA PRO A 317 46.04 30.51 4.65
C PRO A 317 45.89 29.31 3.65
N ALA A 318 46.09 29.42 2.32
CA ALA A 318 47.33 29.25 1.49
C ALA A 318 48.15 27.99 1.85
N ASP A 319 48.52 27.04 0.97
CA ASP A 319 49.18 27.05 -0.36
C ASP A 319 49.13 25.57 -0.89
N GLU A 320 49.00 25.18 -2.17
CA GLU A 320 50.07 25.02 -3.18
C GLU A 320 49.48 24.39 -4.48
N ARG A 321 50.05 24.73 -5.63
CA ARG A 321 49.85 24.06 -6.94
C ARG A 321 51.00 23.08 -7.23
N PRO A 322 50.81 22.13 -8.18
CA PRO A 322 51.56 22.30 -9.44
C PRO A 322 50.75 21.99 -10.72
N ARG A 323 51.35 22.37 -11.85
CA ARG A 323 50.80 22.42 -13.21
C ARG A 323 51.11 21.17 -14.06
N ARG A 324 50.25 21.00 -15.09
CA ARG A 324 50.44 20.42 -16.45
C ARG A 324 50.49 18.90 -16.61
N ARG A 325 49.57 18.37 -17.45
CA ARG A 325 49.83 18.02 -18.86
C ARG A 325 48.53 17.82 -19.65
N ARG A 326 48.56 18.27 -20.90
CA ARG A 326 47.53 18.15 -21.94
C ARG A 326 47.77 16.80 -22.64
N ASN A 327 46.73 16.00 -22.83
CA ASN A 327 46.68 14.99 -23.88
C ASN A 327 45.25 14.92 -24.42
N GLU A 328 45.13 15.22 -25.71
CA GLU A 328 43.98 14.94 -26.56
C GLU A 328 44.02 13.44 -26.90
N GLU A 329 42.90 12.72 -26.73
CA GLU A 329 42.29 11.83 -27.75
C GLU A 329 41.24 10.86 -27.15
N ARG A 330 40.08 10.88 -27.83
CA ARG A 330 39.08 9.81 -28.07
C ARG A 330 37.96 9.57 -27.05
N ASP A 331 36.77 9.89 -27.56
CA ASP A 331 35.44 9.46 -27.18
C ASP A 331 35.36 8.00 -26.70
N ASN A 332 34.85 7.84 -25.48
CA ASN A 332 33.99 6.72 -25.12
C ASN A 332 33.25 7.11 -23.85
N ASP A 333 31.97 7.49 -24.00
CA ASP A 333 31.06 7.70 -22.87
C ASP A 333 30.94 6.40 -22.06
N PRO A 334 30.87 6.47 -20.72
CA PRO A 334 30.70 5.29 -19.90
C PRO A 334 29.27 4.75 -20.06
N ALA A 335 29.15 3.55 -20.63
CA ALA A 335 27.92 2.78 -20.59
C ALA A 335 27.42 2.63 -19.14
N PRO A 336 26.11 2.79 -18.86
CA PRO A 336 25.57 2.56 -17.53
C PRO A 336 25.78 1.10 -17.13
N VAL A 337 26.53 0.88 -16.04
CA VAL A 337 26.86 -0.46 -15.55
C VAL A 337 25.60 -1.14 -15.02
N GLY A 338 25.23 -2.31 -15.59
CA GLY A 338 24.20 -3.18 -15.04
C GLY A 338 23.29 -3.91 -16.03
N PHE A 339 23.29 -3.53 -17.32
CA PHE A 339 22.33 -4.05 -18.30
C PHE A 339 22.92 -4.97 -19.39
N GLY A 340 24.25 -5.15 -19.44
CA GLY A 340 24.88 -5.93 -20.51
C GLY A 340 24.46 -5.44 -21.91
N ASP A 341 24.12 -6.36 -22.82
CA ASP A 341 23.65 -6.05 -24.18
C ASP A 341 22.17 -5.61 -24.25
N ASP A 342 21.40 -5.82 -23.16
CA ASP A 342 19.95 -5.56 -23.07
C ASP A 342 19.66 -4.16 -22.50
N VAL A 343 20.31 -3.12 -23.04
CA VAL A 343 19.97 -1.73 -22.72
C VAL A 343 18.73 -1.32 -23.53
N PRO A 344 17.60 -0.99 -22.88
CA PRO A 344 16.40 -0.51 -23.57
C PRO A 344 16.69 0.72 -24.42
N ALA A 345 16.11 0.79 -25.62
CA ALA A 345 16.44 1.81 -26.62
C ALA A 345 16.26 3.25 -26.12
N PHE A 346 15.35 3.51 -25.18
CA PHE A 346 15.12 4.84 -24.62
C PHE A 346 16.28 5.36 -23.76
N MET A 347 17.13 4.49 -23.19
CA MET A 347 18.34 4.90 -22.45
C MET A 347 19.53 5.19 -23.36
N LYS A 348 19.44 4.87 -24.65
CA LYS A 348 20.49 5.13 -25.64
C LYS A 348 20.33 6.50 -26.33
N ILE A 349 19.30 7.26 -25.96
CA ILE A 349 19.06 8.59 -26.52
C ILE A 349 20.01 9.55 -25.81
N ALA A 350 21.04 10.01 -26.53
CA ALA A 350 21.92 11.07 -26.05
C ALA A 350 21.11 12.36 -25.87
N VAL A 351 21.03 12.86 -24.64
CA VAL A 351 20.48 14.19 -24.33
C VAL A 351 21.42 15.22 -24.97
N ARG A 352 20.89 16.07 -25.84
CA ARG A 352 21.64 17.15 -26.50
C ARG A 352 21.64 18.43 -25.69
#